data_AF-A0A961FVM2-F1
#
_entry.id   AF-A0A961FVM2-F1
#
_cell.length_a   1.000
_cell.length_b   1.000
_cell.length_c   1.000
_cell.angle_alpha   90.00
_cell.angle_beta   90.00
_cell.angle_gamma   90.00
#
_symmetry.space_group_name_H-M   'P 1'
#
loop_
_entity.id
_entity.type
_entity.pdbx_description
1 polymer ?
#
loop_
_entity_poly.entity_id
_entity_poly.type
_entity_poly.pdbx_seq_one_letter_code
_entity_poly.pdbx_strand_id
1 'polypeptide(L)'
;MAITKTQMKAGCGVVAIFGAGFCGGVFCLLYAISHIIPLAEGWKSEESKAFVLKHFRGALNLTPEQTEQLRPIVDEALEKRWQLRRDYLAESRRLLEEDYLPRVEAILDESQKEKAHRLMERWKRQQGGKLNPSTGAVESNSSPLATPNEPPTPPPAEKP
;
A
#
# COMPACT_ATOMS: atom_id res chain seq x y z
N MET A 1 4.30 -59.98 12.27
CA MET A 1 4.15 -58.56 11.88
C MET A 1 3.77 -57.75 13.12
N ALA A 2 4.71 -57.02 13.69
CA ALA A 2 4.44 -56.11 14.81
C ALA A 2 5.15 -54.79 14.51
N ILE A 3 4.48 -53.91 13.76
CA ILE A 3 4.97 -52.57 13.48
C ILE A 3 4.68 -51.73 14.72
N THR A 4 5.74 -51.23 15.32
CA THR A 4 5.82 -50.64 16.65
C THR A 4 5.14 -49.27 16.71
N LYS A 5 4.25 -49.11 17.71
CA LYS A 5 3.48 -47.89 18.08
C LYS A 5 4.33 -46.63 18.34
N THR A 6 5.65 -46.72 18.35
CA THR A 6 6.57 -45.63 18.69
C THR A 6 6.86 -44.67 17.53
N GLN A 7 6.58 -45.05 16.28
CA GLN A 7 6.82 -44.20 15.10
C GLN A 7 5.79 -43.08 14.91
N MET A 8 4.59 -43.18 15.50
CA MET A 8 3.52 -42.16 15.33
C MET A 8 3.69 -40.91 16.19
N LYS A 9 4.50 -40.95 17.25
CA LYS A 9 4.71 -39.77 18.14
C LYS A 9 5.84 -38.85 17.68
N ALA A 10 6.87 -39.40 17.03
CA ALA A 10 8.01 -38.62 16.55
C ALA A 10 7.68 -37.77 15.30
N GLY A 11 6.78 -38.24 14.43
CA GLY A 11 6.39 -37.50 13.22
C GLY A 11 5.60 -36.21 13.48
N CYS A 12 4.81 -36.16 14.57
CA CYS A 12 3.96 -35.01 14.88
C CYS A 12 4.77 -33.76 15.30
N GLY A 13 5.92 -33.96 15.96
CA GLY A 13 6.80 -32.86 16.36
C GLY A 13 7.50 -32.20 15.16
N VAL A 14 7.93 -33.00 14.19
CA VAL A 14 8.58 -32.49 12.97
C VAL A 14 7.57 -31.72 12.12
N VAL A 15 6.37 -32.27 11.89
CA VAL A 15 5.32 -31.57 11.14
C VAL A 15 4.90 -30.26 11.81
N ALA A 16 4.86 -30.22 13.15
CA ALA A 16 4.53 -28.98 13.89
C ALA A 16 5.60 -27.89 13.71
N ILE A 17 6.89 -28.23 13.74
CA ILE A 17 7.98 -27.26 13.57
C ILE A 17 8.03 -26.75 12.12
N PHE A 18 7.89 -27.63 11.13
CA PHE A 18 7.83 -27.23 9.72
C PHE A 18 6.56 -26.45 9.39
N GLY A 19 5.41 -26.83 9.96
CA GLY A 19 4.14 -26.12 9.80
C GLY A 19 4.20 -24.71 10.41
N ALA A 20 4.71 -24.57 11.63
CA ALA A 20 4.87 -23.26 12.28
C ALA A 20 5.88 -22.37 11.53
N GLY A 21 7.01 -22.93 11.08
CA GLY A 21 7.98 -22.21 10.26
C GLY A 21 7.43 -21.77 8.90
N PHE A 22 6.62 -22.63 8.25
CA PHE A 22 5.96 -22.31 6.99
C PHE A 22 4.91 -21.21 7.17
N CYS A 23 4.04 -21.32 8.18
CA CYS A 23 3.05 -20.29 8.48
C CYS A 23 3.71 -18.95 8.86
N GLY A 24 4.79 -18.98 9.65
CA GLY A 24 5.56 -17.79 10.01
C GLY A 24 6.26 -17.15 8.80
N GLY A 25 6.85 -17.96 7.92
CA GLY A 25 7.47 -17.49 6.68
C GLY A 25 6.46 -16.86 5.72
N VAL A 26 5.30 -17.50 5.53
CA VAL A 26 4.20 -16.97 4.72
C VAL A 26 3.66 -15.67 5.32
N PHE A 27 3.49 -15.60 6.64
CA PHE A 27 3.04 -14.39 7.31
C PHE A 27 4.04 -13.24 7.19
N CYS A 28 5.34 -13.48 7.42
CA CYS A 28 6.38 -12.47 7.23
C CYS A 28 6.48 -12.00 5.78
N LEU A 29 6.34 -12.91 4.81
CA LEU A 29 6.33 -12.58 3.39
C LEU A 29 5.12 -11.70 3.04
N LEU A 30 3.93 -12.08 3.49
CA LEU A 30 2.70 -11.31 3.27
C LEU A 30 2.77 -9.95 3.98
N TYR A 31 3.35 -9.88 5.17
CA TYR A 31 3.57 -8.64 5.92
C TYR A 31 4.58 -7.72 5.22
N ALA A 32 5.69 -8.25 4.71
CA ALA A 32 6.63 -7.47 3.91
C ALA A 32 5.96 -6.93 2.63
N ILE A 33 5.15 -7.76 1.95
CA ILE A 33 4.39 -7.37 0.76
C ILE A 33 3.29 -6.34 1.05
N SER A 34 2.63 -6.43 2.20
CA SER A 34 1.53 -5.54 2.54
C SER A 34 1.97 -4.25 3.22
N HIS A 35 3.12 -4.23 3.90
CA HIS A 35 3.52 -3.11 4.76
C HIS A 35 4.85 -2.44 4.40
N ILE A 36 5.85 -3.18 3.90
CA ILE A 36 7.14 -2.59 3.49
C ILE A 36 7.07 -2.14 2.03
N ILE A 37 6.39 -2.91 1.20
CA ILE A 37 6.26 -2.64 -0.24
C ILE A 37 5.41 -1.40 -0.60
N PRO A 38 4.37 -0.99 0.14
CA PRO A 38 3.68 0.28 -0.12
C PRO A 38 4.56 1.52 0.02
N LEU A 39 5.67 1.44 0.78
CA LEU A 39 6.62 2.55 0.97
C LEU A 39 7.60 2.71 -0.19
N ALA A 40 7.71 1.71 -1.06
CA ALA A 40 8.52 1.81 -2.25
C ALA A 40 7.61 2.27 -3.41
N GLU A 41 7.28 3.56 -3.42
CA GLU A 41 6.51 4.21 -4.50
C GLU A 41 7.37 4.46 -5.76
N GLY A 42 8.62 3.97 -5.78
CA GLY A 42 9.59 4.07 -6.87
C GLY A 42 9.78 2.81 -7.72
N TRP A 43 8.83 1.86 -7.80
CA TRP A 43 9.07 0.52 -8.41
C TRP A 43 9.47 0.49 -9.88
N LYS A 44 9.25 1.59 -10.62
CA LYS A 44 9.79 1.74 -11.98
C LYS A 44 11.30 2.02 -12.00
N SER A 45 11.89 2.50 -10.90
CA SER A 45 13.32 2.72 -10.82
C SER A 45 14.06 1.39 -10.81
N GLU A 46 15.18 1.34 -11.53
CA GLU A 46 16.10 0.19 -11.47
C GLU A 46 16.55 -0.08 -10.02
N GLU A 47 16.65 0.95 -9.17
CA GLU A 47 16.94 0.80 -7.74
C GLU A 47 15.89 -0.03 -6.99
N SER A 48 14.60 0.19 -7.25
CA SER A 48 13.54 -0.55 -6.56
C SER A 48 13.47 -2.00 -7.02
N LYS A 49 13.66 -2.26 -8.32
CA LYS A 49 13.79 -3.61 -8.87
C LYS A 49 15.00 -4.33 -8.27
N ALA A 50 16.14 -3.65 -8.20
CA ALA A 50 17.34 -4.17 -7.58
C ALA A 50 17.16 -4.44 -6.07
N PHE A 51 16.41 -3.60 -5.37
CA PHE A 51 16.07 -3.81 -3.96
C PHE A 51 15.25 -5.10 -3.76
N VAL A 52 14.20 -5.29 -4.56
CA VAL A 52 13.36 -6.51 -4.49
C VAL A 52 14.20 -7.75 -4.81
N LEU A 53 15.04 -7.69 -5.84
CA LEU A 53 15.91 -8.79 -6.23
C LEU A 53 16.97 -9.11 -5.14
N LYS A 54 17.56 -8.07 -4.53
CA LYS A 54 18.48 -8.21 -3.39
C LYS A 54 17.78 -8.84 -2.19
N HIS A 55 16.53 -8.47 -1.92
CA HIS A 55 15.75 -9.05 -0.85
C HIS A 55 15.49 -10.53 -1.08
N PHE A 56 15.07 -10.94 -2.29
CA PHE A 56 14.90 -12.35 -2.64
C PHE A 56 16.20 -13.13 -2.54
N ARG A 57 17.31 -12.58 -3.04
CA ARG A 57 18.63 -13.20 -2.94
C ARG A 57 19.02 -13.45 -1.48
N GLY A 58 18.84 -12.47 -0.60
CA GLY A 58 19.16 -12.59 0.83
C GLY A 58 18.24 -13.53 1.59
N ALA A 59 16.93 -13.51 1.28
CA ALA A 59 15.95 -14.35 1.95
C ALA A 59 16.04 -15.84 1.56
N LEU A 60 16.40 -16.13 0.29
CA LEU A 60 16.42 -17.48 -0.26
C LEU A 60 17.84 -18.02 -0.50
N ASN A 61 18.88 -17.26 -0.14
CA ASN A 61 20.29 -17.59 -0.39
C ASN A 61 20.55 -17.98 -1.85
N LEU A 62 20.01 -17.21 -2.80
CA LEU A 62 20.15 -17.51 -4.23
C LEU A 62 21.59 -17.34 -4.70
N THR A 63 22.04 -18.22 -5.60
CA THR A 63 23.31 -18.03 -6.30
C THR A 63 23.22 -16.84 -7.27
N PRO A 64 24.36 -16.29 -7.75
CA PRO A 64 24.35 -15.25 -8.77
C PRO A 64 23.56 -15.65 -10.03
N GLU A 65 23.74 -16.89 -10.48
CA GLU A 65 23.11 -17.43 -11.69
C GLU A 65 21.58 -17.55 -11.50
N GLN A 66 21.14 -18.03 -10.33
CA GLN A 66 19.72 -18.07 -9.98
C GLN A 66 19.11 -16.66 -9.87
N THR A 67 19.89 -15.70 -9.38
CA THR A 67 19.45 -14.31 -9.26
C THR A 67 19.25 -13.68 -10.64
N GLU A 68 20.14 -13.96 -11.60
CA GLU A 68 20.00 -13.49 -12.99
C GLU A 68 18.77 -14.10 -13.68
N GLN A 69 18.51 -15.39 -13.46
CA GLN A 69 17.30 -16.05 -13.96
C GLN A 69 16.01 -15.51 -13.34
N LEU A 70 16.06 -15.09 -12.06
CA LEU A 70 14.92 -14.54 -11.34
C LEU A 70 14.59 -13.10 -11.75
N ARG A 71 15.59 -12.33 -12.20
CA ARG A 71 15.44 -10.92 -12.60
C ARG A 71 14.27 -10.68 -13.59
N PRO A 72 14.19 -11.34 -14.75
CA PRO A 72 13.08 -11.12 -15.70
C PRO A 72 11.71 -11.50 -15.13
N ILE A 73 11.64 -12.52 -14.26
CA ILE A 73 10.39 -12.96 -13.62
C ILE A 73 9.89 -11.90 -12.64
N VAL A 74 10.80 -11.34 -11.83
CA VAL A 74 10.49 -10.25 -10.90
C VAL A 74 10.03 -9.03 -11.68
N ASP A 75 10.76 -8.63 -12.72
CA ASP A 75 10.42 -7.46 -13.53
C ASP A 75 9.02 -7.58 -14.16
N GLU A 76 8.69 -8.73 -14.74
CA GLU A 76 7.36 -8.99 -15.29
C GLU A 76 6.27 -8.94 -14.20
N ALA A 77 6.53 -9.54 -13.04
CA ALA A 77 5.59 -9.52 -11.92
C ALA A 77 5.36 -8.10 -11.38
N LEU A 78 6.41 -7.28 -11.30
CA LEU A 78 6.30 -5.88 -10.88
C LEU A 78 5.48 -5.05 -11.87
N GLU A 79 5.70 -5.25 -13.16
CA GLU A 79 4.97 -4.56 -14.22
C GLU A 79 3.48 -4.95 -14.22
N LYS A 80 3.17 -6.25 -14.11
CA LYS A 80 1.78 -6.72 -13.99
C LYS A 80 1.08 -6.12 -12.77
N ARG A 81 1.76 -6.11 -11.62
CA ARG A 81 1.23 -5.50 -10.39
C ARG A 81 0.96 -4.01 -10.58
N TRP A 82 1.84 -3.30 -11.28
CA TRP A 82 1.66 -1.88 -11.58
C TRP A 82 0.42 -1.64 -12.45
N GLN A 83 0.26 -2.42 -13.52
CA GLN A 83 -0.90 -2.33 -14.41
C GLN A 83 -2.20 -2.54 -13.64
N LEU A 84 -2.28 -3.63 -12.85
CA LEU A 84 -3.45 -3.92 -12.01
C LEU A 84 -3.75 -2.78 -11.02
N ARG A 85 -2.73 -2.21 -10.38
CA ARG A 85 -2.91 -1.10 -9.44
C ARG A 85 -3.42 0.16 -10.15
N ARG A 86 -2.86 0.48 -11.32
CA ARG A 86 -3.27 1.64 -12.11
C ARG A 86 -4.73 1.52 -12.51
N ASP A 87 -5.11 0.36 -13.02
CA ASP A 87 -6.47 0.11 -13.51
C ASP A 87 -7.47 0.11 -12.35
N TYR A 88 -7.11 -0.52 -11.23
CA TYR A 88 -7.90 -0.46 -9.99
C TYR A 88 -8.10 0.97 -9.48
N LEU A 89 -7.05 1.80 -9.47
CA LEU A 89 -7.15 3.19 -9.00
C LEU A 89 -7.98 4.06 -9.95
N ALA A 90 -7.88 3.82 -11.26
CA ALA A 90 -8.71 4.50 -12.25
C ALA A 90 -10.19 4.14 -12.08
N GLU A 91 -10.50 2.84 -11.94
CA GLU A 91 -11.87 2.37 -11.76
C GLU A 91 -12.44 2.81 -10.40
N SER A 92 -11.65 2.74 -9.33
CA SER A 92 -12.06 3.22 -8.01
C SER A 92 -12.38 4.71 -8.03
N ARG A 93 -11.61 5.52 -8.76
CA ARG A 93 -11.91 6.94 -8.97
C ARG A 93 -13.22 7.12 -9.73
N ARG A 94 -13.39 6.39 -10.82
CA ARG A 94 -14.60 6.44 -11.64
C ARG A 94 -15.85 6.13 -10.83
N LEU A 95 -15.85 5.02 -10.08
CA LEU A 95 -16.95 4.62 -9.21
C LEU A 95 -17.27 5.69 -8.17
N LEU A 96 -16.23 6.24 -7.52
CA LEU A 96 -16.41 7.22 -6.46
C LEU A 96 -17.00 8.54 -6.98
N GLU A 97 -16.55 9.01 -8.15
CA GLU A 97 -16.98 10.28 -8.75
C GLU A 97 -18.32 10.17 -9.47
N GLU A 98 -18.55 9.10 -10.23
CA GLU A 98 -19.71 8.97 -11.11
C GLU A 98 -20.91 8.32 -10.41
N ASP A 99 -20.68 7.42 -9.45
CA ASP A 99 -21.76 6.65 -8.83
C ASP A 99 -22.01 7.05 -7.38
N TYR A 100 -20.98 7.07 -6.54
CA TYR A 100 -21.16 7.30 -5.10
C TYR A 100 -21.38 8.78 -4.75
N LEU A 101 -20.56 9.69 -5.29
CA LEU A 101 -20.63 11.10 -4.92
C LEU A 101 -21.99 11.73 -5.23
N PRO A 102 -22.62 11.54 -6.41
CA PRO A 102 -23.94 12.12 -6.69
C PRO A 102 -25.05 11.59 -5.76
N ARG A 103 -24.99 10.30 -5.40
CA ARG A 103 -25.94 9.68 -4.45
C ARG A 103 -25.80 10.26 -3.05
N VAL A 104 -24.56 10.52 -2.63
CA VAL A 104 -24.28 11.17 -1.35
C VAL A 104 -24.72 12.63 -1.39
N GLU A 105 -24.42 13.38 -2.45
CA GLU A 105 -24.82 14.78 -2.59
C GLU A 105 -26.35 14.98 -2.55
N ALA A 106 -27.12 14.01 -3.05
CA ALA A 106 -28.58 14.05 -3.02
C ALA A 106 -29.19 14.10 -1.60
N ILE A 107 -28.45 13.65 -0.57
CA ILE A 107 -28.90 13.64 0.82
C ILE A 107 -28.24 14.73 1.69
N LEU A 108 -27.33 15.52 1.11
CA LEU A 108 -26.58 16.56 1.81
C LEU A 108 -27.15 17.95 1.58
N ASP A 109 -26.99 18.84 2.56
CA ASP A 109 -27.21 20.27 2.37
C ASP A 109 -26.05 20.93 1.59
N GLU A 110 -26.24 22.17 1.14
CA GLU A 110 -25.24 22.87 0.32
C GLU A 110 -23.88 23.05 1.01
N SER A 111 -23.86 23.30 2.32
CA SER A 111 -22.62 23.43 3.09
C SER A 111 -21.86 22.10 3.19
N GLN A 112 -22.60 20.99 3.29
CA GLN A 112 -22.06 19.65 3.33
C GLN A 112 -21.56 19.17 1.96
N LYS A 113 -22.25 19.52 0.87
CA LYS A 113 -21.81 19.24 -0.51
C LYS A 113 -20.45 19.88 -0.80
N GLU A 114 -20.29 21.15 -0.44
CA GLU A 114 -19.02 21.84 -0.63
C GLU A 114 -17.87 21.17 0.16
N LYS A 115 -18.15 20.69 1.38
CA LYS A 115 -17.20 19.90 2.16
C LYS A 115 -16.90 18.54 1.51
N ALA A 116 -17.90 17.86 0.95
CA ALA A 116 -17.72 16.59 0.24
C ALA A 116 -16.81 16.75 -0.99
N HIS A 117 -16.99 17.82 -1.77
CA HIS A 117 -16.11 18.14 -2.90
C HIS A 117 -14.66 18.38 -2.44
N ARG A 118 -14.45 19.15 -1.37
CA ARG A 118 -13.09 19.37 -0.82
C ARG A 118 -12.42 18.08 -0.36
N LEU A 119 -13.18 17.17 0.26
CA LEU A 119 -12.68 15.85 0.65
C LEU A 119 -12.31 15.03 -0.58
N MET A 120 -13.14 15.06 -1.61
CA MET A 120 -12.91 14.37 -2.88
C MET A 120 -11.64 14.89 -3.57
N GLU A 121 -11.46 16.20 -3.67
CA GLU A 121 -10.25 16.79 -4.26
C GLU A 121 -8.99 16.40 -3.50
N ARG A 122 -9.02 16.45 -2.16
CA ARG A 122 -7.90 16.03 -1.33
C ARG A 122 -7.55 14.56 -1.57
N TRP A 123 -8.57 13.70 -1.65
CA TRP A 123 -8.40 12.30 -1.98
C TRP A 123 -7.81 12.12 -3.39
N LYS A 124 -8.31 12.84 -4.41
CA LYS A 124 -7.76 12.81 -5.78
C LYS A 124 -6.29 13.20 -5.82
N ARG A 125 -5.90 14.25 -5.08
CA ARG A 125 -4.48 14.69 -4.98
C ARG A 125 -3.61 13.60 -4.35
N GLN A 126 -4.07 12.99 -3.26
CA GLN A 126 -3.35 11.89 -2.61
C GLN A 126 -3.23 10.65 -3.50
N GLN A 127 -4.25 10.34 -4.30
CA GLN A 127 -4.20 9.22 -5.25
C GLN A 127 -3.39 9.55 -6.52
N GLY A 128 -3.41 10.80 -6.97
CA GLY A 128 -2.63 11.28 -8.11
C GLY A 128 -1.12 11.18 -7.86
N GLY A 129 -0.67 11.50 -6.65
CA GLY A 129 0.72 11.27 -6.22
C GLY A 129 1.13 9.78 -6.28
N LYS A 130 0.19 8.87 -5.99
CA LYS A 130 0.43 7.41 -6.05
C LYS A 130 0.49 6.84 -7.48
N LEU A 131 0.05 7.60 -8.48
CA LEU A 131 0.01 7.18 -9.89
C LEU A 131 1.16 7.75 -10.73
N ASN A 132 1.85 8.80 -10.24
CA ASN A 132 2.92 9.47 -10.96
C ASN A 132 4.25 9.40 -10.18
N PRO A 133 5.07 8.34 -10.40
CA PRO A 133 6.30 8.12 -9.64
C PRO A 133 7.44 9.11 -10.00
N SER A 134 7.28 9.93 -11.04
CA SER A 134 8.32 10.88 -11.47
C SER A 134 8.40 12.15 -10.61
N THR A 135 7.45 12.36 -9.70
CA THR A 135 7.35 13.60 -8.89
C THR A 135 7.66 13.35 -7.41
N GLY A 136 8.47 12.32 -7.11
CA GLY A 136 8.93 12.03 -5.75
C GLY A 136 10.24 12.72 -5.35
N ALA A 137 10.88 13.48 -6.25
CA ALA A 137 12.18 14.10 -6.02
C ALA A 137 12.17 15.63 -5.99
N VAL A 138 11.01 16.29 -6.04
CA VAL A 138 10.96 17.76 -6.04
C VAL A 138 9.97 18.27 -4.99
N GLU A 139 10.55 19.01 -4.04
CA GLU A 139 9.92 19.94 -3.09
C GLU A 139 9.27 19.38 -1.83
N SER A 140 10.16 19.00 -0.90
CA SER A 140 10.10 19.56 0.46
C SER A 140 10.10 21.10 0.39
N ASN A 141 8.93 21.71 0.17
CA ASN A 141 8.72 23.11 0.47
C ASN A 141 7.58 23.22 1.49
N SER A 142 8.00 23.57 2.71
CA SER A 142 7.24 24.13 3.83
C SER A 142 5.81 24.59 3.51
N SER A 143 4.83 23.90 4.10
CA SER A 143 3.57 24.54 4.52
C SER A 143 3.50 24.49 6.04
N PRO A 144 3.41 25.65 6.72
CA PRO A 144 3.36 25.69 8.16
C PRO A 144 2.05 25.07 8.66
N LEU A 145 2.21 24.34 9.75
CA LEU A 145 1.20 23.76 10.60
C LEU A 145 0.03 24.75 10.81
N ALA A 146 -1.10 24.55 10.13
CA ALA A 146 -2.35 25.20 10.50
C ALA A 146 -2.86 24.50 11.78
N THR A 147 -2.70 25.18 12.91
CA THR A 147 -3.26 24.78 14.20
C THR A 147 -4.78 24.73 14.14
N PRO A 148 -5.42 23.73 14.78
CA PRO A 148 -6.88 23.66 14.87
C PRO A 148 -7.40 24.49 16.05
N ASN A 149 -8.52 25.20 15.82
CA ASN A 149 -9.40 25.90 16.77
C ASN A 149 -9.00 27.33 17.19
N GLU A 150 -9.62 28.31 16.55
CA GLU A 150 -10.04 29.54 17.24
C GLU A 150 -11.52 29.82 16.83
N PRO A 151 -12.45 29.91 17.79
CA PRO A 151 -13.84 30.29 17.49
C PRO A 151 -13.92 31.78 17.09
N PRO A 152 -14.87 32.17 16.22
CA PRO A 152 -14.98 33.55 15.77
C PRO A 152 -15.34 34.49 16.93
N THR A 153 -14.57 35.55 17.08
CA THR A 153 -14.80 36.65 18.03
C THR A 153 -16.08 37.43 17.64
N PRO A 154 -16.96 37.77 18.60
CA PRO A 154 -18.12 38.60 18.30
C PRO A 154 -17.72 40.06 17.96
N PRO A 155 -18.49 40.76 17.11
CA PRO A 155 -18.21 42.14 16.73
C PRO A 155 -18.28 43.10 17.93
N PRO A 156 -17.49 44.19 17.94
CA PRO A 156 -17.46 45.14 19.05
C PRO A 156 -18.80 45.87 19.18
N ALA A 157 -19.28 45.95 20.42
CA ALA A 157 -20.50 46.68 20.76
C ALA A 157 -20.34 48.18 20.45
N GLU A 158 -21.22 48.72 19.61
CA GLU A 158 -21.45 50.16 19.50
C GLU A 158 -21.90 50.68 20.86
N LYS A 159 -21.09 51.58 21.44
CA LYS A 159 -21.49 52.34 22.63
C LYS A 159 -22.37 53.53 22.19
N PRO A 160 -23.37 53.90 23.02
CA PRO A 160 -24.32 54.97 22.71
C PRO A 160 -23.68 56.36 22.68
#